data_AF-A0A8H7XMX8-F1
#
_entry.id   AF-A0A8H7XMX8-F1
#
_cell.length_a   1.000
_cell.length_b   1.000
_cell.length_c   1.000
_cell.angle_alpha   90.00
_cell.angle_beta   90.00
_cell.angle_gamma   90.00
#
_symmetry.space_group_name_H-M   'P 1'
#
loop_
_entity.id
_entity.type
_entity.pdbx_description
1 polymer ?
#
loop_
_entity_poly.entity_id
_entity_poly.type
_entity_poly.pdbx_seq_one_letter_code
_entity_poly.pdbx_strand_id
1 'polypeptide(L)'
;MWTFVELALVFLFVPETYPPLLVKKKANKLRQTGESRYWAPLERQVSSMARKILISCYRPFQLLFFDQMALLLDIWSALVLGILYLSFQAFPFIFGRVHHFNTQSTGLSFLGIGIGMLLGISTQPIWNRLYKRTAAKNNGKVAPEVRLVMGEVGAICVPAGLFWLAFTTYPGVPWIVPIIASVPFGAGIYFVFTSTFTYLVTAYRPIAASAMASNSAMRSTFAAVFPLFARVMYVRLGTVGATALLAGLTALLAPCPFIFRRIGARLRHKSRFAQQ
;
A
#
# COMPACT_ATOMS: atom_id res chain seq x y z
N MET A 1 5.95 14.58 -12.66
CA MET A 1 4.98 15.68 -12.87
C MET A 1 3.98 15.76 -11.73
N TRP A 2 3.10 14.77 -11.54
CA TRP A 2 2.08 14.79 -10.47
C TRP A 2 2.64 14.96 -9.05
N THR A 3 3.66 14.19 -8.68
CA THR A 3 4.32 14.27 -7.36
C THR A 3 5.00 15.61 -7.08
N PHE A 4 5.47 16.32 -8.11
CA PHE A 4 6.09 17.64 -7.94
C PHE A 4 5.03 18.70 -7.62
N VAL A 5 3.89 18.64 -8.31
CA VAL A 5 2.75 19.52 -8.06
C VAL A 5 2.19 19.28 -6.65
N GLU A 6 2.02 18.02 -6.25
CA GLU A 6 1.61 17.69 -4.87
C GLU A 6 2.59 18.25 -3.83
N LEU A 7 3.90 18.12 -4.06
CA LEU A 7 4.91 18.62 -3.13
C LEU A 7 4.89 20.15 -3.04
N ALA A 8 4.73 20.85 -4.16
CA ALA A 8 4.57 22.30 -4.19
C ALA A 8 3.32 22.77 -3.45
N LEU A 9 2.18 22.09 -3.65
CA LEU A 9 0.94 22.39 -2.94
C LEU A 9 1.06 22.14 -1.43
N VAL A 10 1.68 21.03 -1.01
CA VAL A 10 1.92 20.76 0.41
C VAL A 10 2.80 21.84 1.03
N PHE A 11 3.87 22.26 0.34
CA PHE A 11 4.76 23.30 0.84
C PHE A 11 4.07 24.66 0.99
N LEU A 12 3.17 25.02 0.08
CA LEU A 12 2.48 26.30 0.07
C LEU A 12 1.28 26.37 1.03
N PHE A 13 0.52 25.27 1.15
CA PHE A 13 -0.78 25.29 1.84
C PHE A 13 -0.80 24.58 3.20
N VAL A 14 0.14 23.69 3.49
CA VAL A 14 0.12 22.90 4.74
C VAL A 14 0.98 23.59 5.80
N PRO A 15 0.38 24.10 6.90
CA PRO A 15 1.16 24.66 8.00
C PRO A 15 1.99 23.57 8.68
N GLU A 16 3.20 23.93 9.09
CA GLU A 16 4.15 23.03 9.78
C GLU A 16 3.47 22.27 10.94
N THR A 17 3.17 20.99 10.75
CA THR A 17 2.40 20.18 11.71
C THR A 17 3.31 19.36 12.64
N TYR A 18 4.64 19.41 12.46
CA TYR A 18 5.56 18.57 13.23
C TYR A 18 5.65 19.03 14.70
N PRO A 19 5.11 18.25 15.68
CA PRO A 19 4.99 18.70 17.06
C PRO A 19 6.33 19.10 17.71
N PRO A 20 7.45 18.40 17.48
CA PRO A 20 8.74 18.80 18.03
C PRO A 20 9.26 20.15 17.51
N LEU A 21 8.93 20.53 16.26
CA LEU A 21 9.29 21.84 15.71
C LEU A 21 8.38 22.95 16.25
N LEU A 22 7.09 22.66 16.47
CA LEU A 22 6.17 23.59 17.12
C LEU A 22 6.60 23.88 18.56
N VAL A 23 7.01 22.85 19.31
CA VAL A 23 7.56 23.00 20.66
C VAL A 23 8.87 23.79 20.64
N LYS A 24 9.74 23.58 19.63
CA LYS A 24 10.95 24.41 19.44
C LYS A 24 10.61 25.88 19.16
N LYS A 25 9.67 26.16 18.25
CA LYS A 25 9.22 27.54 17.96
C LYS A 25 8.60 28.21 19.19
N LYS A 26 7.81 27.47 19.99
CA LYS A 26 7.23 27.96 21.25
C LYS A 26 8.29 28.21 22.31
N ALA A 27 9.24 27.30 22.50
CA ALA A 27 10.36 27.47 23.42
C ALA A 27 11.23 28.69 23.07
N ASN A 28 11.48 28.93 21.76
CA ASN A 28 12.20 30.12 21.31
C ASN A 28 11.42 31.42 21.53
N LYS A 29 10.10 31.43 21.36
CA LYS A 29 9.27 32.60 21.71
C LYS A 29 9.30 32.88 23.22
N LEU A 30 9.26 31.84 24.06
CA LEU A 30 9.32 31.98 25.53
C LEU A 30 10.69 32.45 26.03
N ARG A 31 11.77 32.16 25.30
CA ARG A 31 13.11 32.74 25.56
C ARG A 31 13.18 34.23 25.28
N GLN A 32 12.49 34.70 24.24
CA GLN A 32 12.46 36.12 23.89
C GLN A 32 11.75 36.95 24.97
N THR A 33 10.87 36.33 25.77
CA THR A 33 10.20 36.94 26.92
C THR A 33 11.01 36.88 28.23
N GLY A 34 12.27 36.44 28.20
CA GLY A 34 13.20 36.54 29.35
C GLY A 34 13.34 35.30 30.23
N GLU A 35 12.54 34.25 30.03
CA GLU A 35 12.69 32.98 30.77
C GLU A 35 13.62 32.00 30.02
N SER A 36 14.91 32.00 30.38
CA SER A 36 15.96 31.16 29.76
C SER A 36 15.91 29.67 30.11
N ARG A 37 14.95 29.24 30.95
CA ARG A 37 14.86 27.87 31.49
C ARG A 37 14.30 26.83 30.51
N TYR A 38 13.54 27.23 29.48
CA TYR A 38 12.87 26.27 28.60
C TYR A 38 13.75 25.85 27.43
N TRP A 39 14.06 24.55 27.36
CA TRP A 39 14.77 23.92 26.25
C TRP A 39 13.87 22.89 25.57
N ALA A 40 13.77 22.93 24.25
CA ALA A 40 13.06 21.91 23.51
C ALA A 40 13.93 20.64 23.38
N PRO A 41 13.36 19.41 23.48
CA PRO A 41 14.12 18.15 23.31
C PRO A 41 14.89 18.08 21.98
N LEU A 42 14.35 18.72 20.94
CA LEU A 42 14.95 18.80 19.60
C LEU A 42 16.21 19.69 19.53
N GLU A 43 16.43 20.59 20.50
CA GLU A 43 17.62 21.45 20.58
C GLU A 43 18.83 20.75 21.20
N ARG A 44 18.61 19.67 21.98
CA ARG A 44 19.70 18.84 22.51
C ARG A 44 20.32 17.91 21.45
N GLN A 45 19.63 17.66 20.33
CA GLN A 45 20.17 16.88 19.21
C GLN A 45 20.83 17.79 18.17
N VAL A 46 22.09 18.13 18.41
CA VAL A 46 22.97 18.75 17.41
C VAL A 46 23.33 17.67 16.38
N SER A 47 22.46 17.42 15.41
CA SER A 47 22.81 16.57 14.28
C SER A 47 22.87 17.39 13.00
N SER A 48 24.02 17.33 12.32
CA SER A 48 24.25 17.88 10.99
C SER A 48 23.09 17.55 10.05
N MET A 49 22.66 18.53 9.24
CA MET A 49 21.58 18.37 8.25
C MET A 49 21.88 17.22 7.28
N ALA A 50 23.14 17.09 6.85
CA ALA A 50 23.59 15.97 6.02
C ALA A 50 23.40 14.62 6.71
N ARG A 51 23.69 14.53 8.02
CA ARG A 51 23.46 13.32 8.82
C ARG A 51 21.97 12.98 8.93
N LYS A 52 21.09 13.99 9.07
CA LYS A 52 19.63 13.79 9.07
C LYS A 52 19.12 13.26 7.74
N ILE A 53 19.60 13.81 6.63
CA ILE A 53 19.25 13.33 5.28
C ILE A 53 19.71 11.88 5.10
N LEU A 54 20.96 11.58 5.47
CA LEU A 54 21.52 10.23 5.36
C LEU A 54 20.75 9.21 6.21
N ILE A 55 20.39 9.58 7.45
CA ILE A 55 19.56 8.75 8.33
C ILE A 55 18.16 8.55 7.73
N SER A 56 17.55 9.59 7.17
CA SER A 56 16.24 9.49 6.51
C SER A 56 16.26 8.59 5.26
N CYS A 57 17.38 8.53 4.53
CA CYS A 57 17.57 7.63 3.40
C CYS A 57 17.83 6.18 3.83
N TYR A 58 18.54 5.96 4.93
CA TYR A 58 18.93 4.62 5.38
C TYR A 58 17.85 3.93 6.25
N ARG A 59 17.07 4.70 7.02
CA ARG A 59 15.99 4.18 7.89
C ARG A 59 14.93 3.34 7.16
N PRO A 60 14.45 3.70 5.95
CA PRO A 60 13.51 2.86 5.19
C PRO A 60 14.07 1.46 4.92
N PHE A 61 15.33 1.35 4.53
CA PHE A 61 15.97 0.04 4.29
C PHE A 61 16.19 -0.72 5.59
N GLN A 62 16.60 -0.06 6.67
CA GLN A 62 16.67 -0.71 7.98
C GLN A 62 15.30 -1.25 8.42
N LEU A 63 14.24 -0.47 8.29
CA LEU A 63 12.89 -0.89 8.65
C LEU A 63 12.47 -2.11 7.84
N LEU A 64 12.79 -2.12 6.54
CA LEU A 64 12.54 -3.26 5.67
C LEU A 64 13.28 -4.52 6.14
N PHE A 65 14.56 -4.45 6.51
CA PHE A 65 15.33 -5.65 6.90
C PHE A 65 15.09 -6.11 8.34
N PHE A 66 14.82 -5.18 9.27
CA PHE A 66 14.73 -5.48 10.70
C PHE A 66 13.30 -5.69 11.19
N ASP A 67 12.30 -5.14 10.49
CA ASP A 67 10.90 -5.35 10.84
C ASP A 67 10.20 -6.28 9.86
N GLN A 68 10.10 -7.56 10.26
CA GLN A 68 9.48 -8.62 9.48
C GLN A 68 8.02 -8.32 9.13
N MET A 69 7.30 -7.58 9.98
CA MET A 69 5.90 -7.27 9.75
C MET A 69 5.74 -6.22 8.65
N ALA A 70 6.56 -5.16 8.71
CA ALA A 70 6.58 -4.14 7.66
C ALA A 70 7.04 -4.72 6.32
N LEU A 71 8.08 -5.57 6.31
CA LEU A 71 8.56 -6.24 5.11
C LEU A 71 7.46 -7.06 4.43
N LEU A 72 6.71 -7.86 5.18
CA LEU A 72 5.66 -8.70 4.61
C LEU A 72 4.49 -7.88 4.05
N LEU A 73 4.11 -6.78 4.71
CA LEU A 73 3.10 -5.85 4.21
C LEU A 73 3.58 -5.07 2.97
N ASP A 74 4.86 -4.69 2.94
CA ASP A 74 5.51 -4.04 1.81
C ASP A 74 5.58 -4.98 0.61
N ILE A 75 6.01 -6.24 0.79
CA ILE A 75 6.00 -7.27 -0.27
C ILE A 75 4.59 -7.53 -0.75
N TRP A 76 3.61 -7.64 0.14
CA TRP A 76 2.23 -7.90 -0.24
C TRP A 76 1.65 -6.79 -1.12
N SER A 77 1.77 -5.53 -0.67
CA SER A 77 1.31 -4.38 -1.46
C SER A 77 2.12 -4.20 -2.76
N ALA A 78 3.42 -4.51 -2.76
CA ALA A 78 4.29 -4.46 -3.93
C ALA A 78 3.95 -5.54 -4.95
N LEU A 79 3.65 -6.76 -4.53
CA LEU A 79 3.21 -7.84 -5.41
C LEU A 79 1.90 -7.45 -6.10
N VAL A 80 0.92 -6.95 -5.35
CA VAL A 80 -0.37 -6.52 -5.91
C VAL A 80 -0.18 -5.38 -6.92
N LEU A 81 0.70 -4.41 -6.64
CA LEU A 81 1.03 -3.37 -7.61
C LEU A 81 1.75 -3.93 -8.84
N GLY A 82 2.72 -4.82 -8.64
CA GLY A 82 3.46 -5.47 -9.72
C GLY A 82 2.52 -6.20 -10.68
N ILE A 83 1.53 -6.92 -10.14
CA ILE A 83 0.49 -7.59 -10.94
C ILE A 83 -0.41 -6.58 -11.66
N LEU A 84 -0.78 -5.47 -11.01
CA LEU A 84 -1.51 -4.40 -11.69
C LEU A 84 -0.72 -3.83 -12.86
N TYR A 85 0.57 -3.58 -12.72
CA TYR A 85 1.40 -3.10 -13.82
C TYR A 85 1.61 -4.15 -14.90
N LEU A 86 1.74 -5.42 -14.50
CA LEU A 86 1.81 -6.55 -15.41
C LEU A 86 0.52 -6.70 -16.23
N SER A 87 -0.63 -6.28 -15.69
CA SER A 87 -1.90 -6.27 -16.42
C SER A 87 -1.87 -5.39 -17.68
N PHE A 88 -1.00 -4.36 -17.73
CA PHE A 88 -0.75 -3.57 -18.94
C PHE A 88 -0.18 -4.38 -20.10
N GLN A 89 0.56 -5.46 -19.82
CA GLN A 89 1.00 -6.39 -20.87
C GLN A 89 0.06 -7.59 -21.02
N ALA A 90 -0.58 -8.02 -19.93
CA ALA A 90 -1.51 -9.13 -19.96
C ALA A 90 -2.75 -8.83 -20.81
N PHE A 91 -3.40 -7.69 -20.61
CA PHE A 91 -4.68 -7.38 -21.25
C PHE A 91 -4.56 -7.30 -22.78
N PRO A 92 -3.53 -6.64 -23.38
CA PRO A 92 -3.29 -6.72 -24.81
C PRO A 92 -3.03 -8.15 -25.31
N PHE A 93 -2.39 -8.99 -24.50
CA PHE A 93 -2.16 -10.38 -24.86
C PHE A 93 -3.47 -11.19 -24.85
N ILE A 94 -4.32 -10.97 -23.84
CA ILE A 94 -5.61 -11.65 -23.67
C ILE A 94 -6.62 -11.14 -24.72
N PHE A 95 -6.98 -9.88 -24.68
CA PHE A 95 -8.03 -9.33 -25.54
C PHE A 95 -7.57 -9.12 -26.98
N GLY A 96 -6.30 -8.78 -27.20
CA GLY A 96 -5.76 -8.59 -28.54
C GLY A 96 -5.57 -9.89 -29.31
N ARG A 97 -4.97 -10.93 -28.69
CA ARG A 97 -4.72 -12.21 -29.39
C ARG A 97 -5.88 -13.18 -29.37
N VAL A 98 -6.66 -13.24 -28.27
CA VAL A 98 -7.74 -14.22 -28.14
C VAL A 98 -9.07 -13.67 -28.67
N HIS A 99 -9.37 -12.40 -28.38
CA HIS A 99 -10.65 -11.78 -28.75
C HIS A 99 -10.54 -10.77 -29.91
N HIS A 100 -9.37 -10.65 -30.54
CA HIS A 100 -9.11 -9.76 -31.69
C HIS A 100 -9.50 -8.29 -31.45
N PHE A 101 -9.37 -7.79 -30.23
CA PHE A 101 -9.66 -6.40 -29.90
C PHE A 101 -8.63 -5.44 -30.51
N ASN A 102 -9.13 -4.29 -30.97
CA ASN A 102 -8.27 -3.17 -31.35
C ASN A 102 -7.61 -2.55 -30.10
N THR A 103 -6.56 -1.75 -30.29
CA THR A 103 -5.80 -1.10 -29.21
C THR A 103 -6.70 -0.26 -28.30
N GLN A 104 -7.69 0.44 -28.87
CA GLN A 104 -8.66 1.26 -28.12
C GLN A 104 -9.58 0.40 -27.24
N SER A 105 -10.13 -0.69 -27.77
CA SER A 105 -10.99 -1.63 -27.03
C SER A 105 -10.23 -2.36 -25.92
N THR A 106 -8.95 -2.66 -26.14
CA THR A 106 -8.06 -3.19 -25.10
C THR A 106 -7.88 -2.17 -23.97
N GLY A 107 -7.72 -0.88 -24.29
CA GLY A 107 -7.68 0.20 -23.30
C GLY A 107 -8.96 0.29 -22.48
N LEU A 108 -10.12 0.15 -23.11
CA LEU A 108 -11.43 0.14 -22.42
C LEU A 108 -11.57 -1.05 -21.45
N SER A 109 -10.88 -2.16 -21.69
CA SER A 109 -10.96 -3.34 -20.81
C SER A 109 -10.41 -3.07 -19.41
N PHE A 110 -9.53 -2.08 -19.24
CA PHE A 110 -9.05 -1.63 -17.92
C PHE A 110 -10.13 -0.94 -17.08
N LEU A 111 -11.25 -0.52 -17.67
CA LEU A 111 -12.37 0.05 -16.93
C LEU A 111 -12.93 -0.92 -15.90
N GLY A 112 -12.85 -2.24 -16.12
CA GLY A 112 -13.26 -3.23 -15.12
C GLY A 112 -12.49 -3.09 -13.80
N ILE A 113 -11.17 -2.91 -13.88
CA ILE A 113 -10.32 -2.63 -12.70
C ILE A 113 -10.72 -1.30 -12.06
N GLY A 114 -10.91 -0.26 -12.87
CA GLY A 114 -11.32 1.07 -12.40
C GLY A 114 -12.66 1.07 -11.66
N ILE A 115 -13.68 0.41 -12.21
CA ILE A 115 -14.99 0.22 -11.58
C ILE A 115 -14.83 -0.55 -10.27
N GLY A 116 -14.01 -1.60 -10.24
CA GLY A 116 -13.67 -2.31 -9.01
C GLY A 116 -13.10 -1.38 -7.93
N MET A 117 -12.16 -0.51 -8.29
CA MET A 117 -11.61 0.48 -7.36
C MET A 117 -12.67 1.47 -6.86
N LEU A 118 -13.55 1.96 -7.74
CA LEU A 118 -14.65 2.85 -7.35
C LEU A 118 -15.61 2.19 -6.35
N LEU A 119 -15.99 0.94 -6.60
CA LEU A 119 -16.80 0.15 -5.67
C LEU A 119 -16.08 -0.04 -4.33
N GLY A 120 -14.77 -0.31 -4.36
CA GLY A 120 -13.94 -0.34 -3.16
C GLY A 120 -14.02 0.96 -2.36
N ILE A 121 -13.83 2.10 -3.02
CA ILE A 121 -13.93 3.45 -2.41
C ILE A 121 -15.31 3.69 -1.79
N SER A 122 -16.38 3.29 -2.47
CA SER A 122 -17.76 3.45 -1.96
C SER A 122 -18.00 2.71 -0.63
N THR A 123 -17.22 1.67 -0.33
CA THR A 123 -17.32 0.95 0.97
C THR A 123 -16.54 1.63 2.11
N GLN A 124 -15.68 2.62 1.83
CA GLN A 124 -14.86 3.32 2.83
C GLN A 124 -15.66 3.89 4.03
N PRO A 125 -16.87 4.46 3.88
CA PRO A 125 -17.66 4.93 5.02
C PRO A 125 -18.03 3.82 5.99
N ILE A 126 -18.26 2.60 5.51
CA ILE A 126 -18.60 1.42 6.32
C ILE A 126 -17.40 1.05 7.21
N TRP A 127 -16.20 0.99 6.61
CA TRP A 127 -14.95 0.73 7.32
C TRP A 127 -14.66 1.79 8.38
N ASN A 128 -14.90 3.06 8.07
CA ASN A 128 -14.75 4.15 9.02
C ASN A 128 -15.75 4.06 10.20
N ARG A 129 -17.00 3.65 9.94
CA ARG A 129 -18.00 3.40 10.99
C ARG A 129 -17.59 2.23 11.89
N LEU A 130 -17.10 1.14 11.31
CA LEU A 130 -16.60 -0.03 12.05
C LEU A 130 -15.41 0.35 12.97
N TYR A 131 -14.47 1.14 12.44
CA TYR A 131 -13.35 1.65 13.21
C TYR A 131 -13.82 2.53 14.38
N LYS A 132 -14.73 3.48 14.14
CA LYS A 132 -15.28 4.34 15.21
C LYS A 132 -16.01 3.55 16.29
N ARG A 133 -16.81 2.54 15.91
CA ARG A 133 -17.47 1.64 16.87
C ARG A 133 -16.47 0.87 17.73
N THR A 134 -15.41 0.37 17.12
CA THR A 134 -14.33 -0.35 17.85
C THR A 134 -13.57 0.60 18.78
N ALA A 135 -13.37 1.85 18.37
CA ALA A 135 -12.78 2.90 19.20
C ALA A 135 -13.63 3.24 20.43
N ALA A 136 -14.94 3.34 20.25
CA ALA A 136 -15.87 3.58 21.34
C ALA A 136 -15.89 2.44 22.37
N LYS A 137 -15.78 1.18 21.91
CA LYS A 137 -15.75 0.00 22.79
C LYS A 137 -14.47 -0.11 23.63
N ASN A 138 -13.35 0.41 23.14
CA ASN A 138 -12.03 0.27 23.79
C ASN A 138 -11.54 1.56 24.49
N ASN A 139 -12.45 2.45 24.92
CA ASN A 139 -12.11 3.72 25.58
C ASN A 139 -11.06 4.54 24.80
N GLY A 140 -11.17 4.58 23.46
CA GLY A 140 -10.27 5.32 22.59
C GLY A 140 -8.90 4.66 22.32
N LYS A 141 -8.56 3.55 22.99
CA LYS A 141 -7.32 2.78 22.73
C LYS A 141 -7.58 1.73 21.65
N VAL A 142 -7.44 2.12 20.38
CA VAL A 142 -7.58 1.20 19.24
C VAL A 142 -6.23 0.66 18.82
N ALA A 143 -6.13 -0.68 18.79
CA ALA A 143 -4.97 -1.37 18.26
C ALA A 143 -4.86 -1.10 16.73
N PRO A 144 -3.67 -0.74 16.19
CA PRO A 144 -3.46 -0.49 14.76
C PRO A 144 -3.96 -1.63 13.85
N GLU A 145 -3.97 -2.86 14.37
CA GLU A 145 -4.38 -4.09 13.69
C GLU A 145 -5.86 -4.09 13.28
N VAL A 146 -6.71 -3.27 13.91
CA VAL A 146 -8.12 -3.10 13.48
C VAL A 146 -8.21 -2.54 12.06
N ARG A 147 -7.17 -1.84 11.58
CA ARG A 147 -7.09 -1.35 10.20
C ARG A 147 -6.85 -2.47 9.18
N LEU A 148 -6.25 -3.60 9.61
CA LEU A 148 -5.96 -4.75 8.74
C LEU A 148 -7.22 -5.53 8.33
N VAL A 149 -8.36 -5.34 9.01
CA VAL A 149 -9.62 -6.04 8.71
C VAL A 149 -10.10 -5.75 7.28
N MET A 150 -9.87 -4.53 6.79
CA MET A 150 -10.17 -4.21 5.38
C MET A 150 -9.22 -4.96 4.43
N GLY A 151 -7.95 -5.11 4.82
CA GLY A 151 -6.97 -5.90 4.09
C GLY A 151 -7.30 -7.40 4.03
N GLU A 152 -7.97 -7.96 5.05
CA GLU A 152 -8.46 -9.35 5.03
C GLU A 152 -9.45 -9.60 3.88
N VAL A 153 -10.34 -8.64 3.62
CA VAL A 153 -11.25 -8.72 2.47
C VAL A 153 -10.47 -8.60 1.16
N GLY A 154 -9.51 -7.67 1.09
CA GLY A 154 -8.62 -7.53 -0.06
C GLY A 154 -7.82 -8.80 -0.36
N ALA A 155 -7.35 -9.49 0.68
CA ALA A 155 -6.59 -10.74 0.57
C ALA A 155 -7.40 -11.89 -0.03
N ILE A 156 -8.73 -11.88 0.07
CA ILE A 156 -9.59 -12.86 -0.58
C ILE A 156 -9.98 -12.37 -1.98
N CYS A 157 -10.36 -11.10 -2.10
CA CYS A 157 -10.84 -10.52 -3.36
C CYS A 157 -9.78 -10.53 -4.47
N VAL A 158 -8.51 -10.23 -4.15
CA VAL A 158 -7.41 -10.21 -5.14
C VAL A 158 -7.21 -11.59 -5.80
N PRO A 159 -6.91 -12.68 -5.06
CA PRO A 159 -6.73 -13.98 -5.68
C PRO A 159 -8.02 -14.51 -6.29
N ALA A 160 -9.19 -14.27 -5.68
CA ALA A 160 -10.47 -14.68 -6.27
C ALA A 160 -10.70 -14.01 -7.65
N GLY A 161 -10.42 -12.72 -7.77
CA GLY A 161 -10.51 -12.01 -9.04
C GLY A 161 -9.49 -12.48 -10.07
N LEU A 162 -8.25 -12.77 -9.66
CA LEU A 162 -7.21 -13.28 -10.56
C LEU A 162 -7.48 -14.72 -11.02
N PHE A 163 -7.97 -15.60 -10.15
CA PHE A 163 -8.39 -16.94 -10.54
C PHE A 163 -9.58 -16.89 -11.49
N TRP A 164 -10.57 -16.04 -11.21
CA TRP A 164 -11.70 -15.84 -12.10
C TRP A 164 -11.23 -15.32 -13.47
N LEU A 165 -10.33 -14.34 -13.51
CA LEU A 165 -9.72 -13.86 -14.75
C LEU A 165 -9.00 -15.00 -15.49
N ALA A 166 -8.21 -15.80 -14.78
CA ALA A 166 -7.46 -16.91 -15.37
C ALA A 166 -8.35 -17.92 -16.08
N PHE A 167 -9.43 -18.36 -15.42
CA PHE A 167 -10.36 -19.34 -15.97
C PHE A 167 -11.34 -18.77 -16.99
N THR A 168 -11.39 -17.46 -17.18
CA THR A 168 -12.27 -16.82 -18.18
C THR A 168 -11.53 -16.40 -19.44
N THR A 169 -10.22 -16.64 -19.50
CA THR A 169 -9.38 -16.23 -20.64
C THR A 169 -9.44 -17.19 -21.85
N TYR A 170 -10.37 -18.15 -21.87
CA TYR A 170 -10.52 -19.08 -22.98
C TYR A 170 -11.18 -18.44 -24.21
N PRO A 171 -10.85 -18.89 -25.44
CA PRO A 171 -11.47 -18.36 -26.67
C PRO A 171 -12.99 -18.52 -26.72
N GLY A 172 -13.54 -19.55 -26.07
CA GLY A 172 -14.99 -19.82 -26.02
C GLY A 172 -15.78 -18.97 -25.02
N VAL A 173 -15.11 -18.15 -24.20
CA VAL A 173 -15.78 -17.31 -23.19
C VAL A 173 -16.04 -15.91 -23.77
N PRO A 174 -17.21 -15.30 -23.55
CA PRO A 174 -17.48 -13.94 -24.01
C PRO A 174 -16.51 -12.93 -23.38
N TRP A 175 -16.05 -11.97 -24.19
CA TRP A 175 -15.09 -10.91 -23.82
C TRP A 175 -15.50 -10.09 -22.58
N ILE A 176 -16.80 -10.02 -22.27
CA ILE A 176 -17.30 -9.28 -21.11
C ILE A 176 -16.94 -9.97 -19.79
N VAL A 177 -16.82 -11.30 -19.78
CA VAL A 177 -16.62 -12.07 -18.54
C VAL A 177 -15.23 -11.79 -17.93
N PRO A 178 -14.12 -11.80 -18.69
CA PRO A 178 -12.82 -11.37 -18.17
C PRO A 178 -12.81 -9.92 -17.65
N ILE A 179 -13.56 -9.01 -18.28
CA ILE A 179 -13.66 -7.62 -17.82
C ILE A 179 -14.37 -7.56 -16.46
N ILE A 180 -15.47 -8.30 -16.29
CA ILE A 180 -16.18 -8.41 -15.01
C ILE A 180 -15.30 -9.08 -13.95
N ALA A 181 -14.52 -10.10 -14.31
CA ALA A 181 -13.58 -10.76 -13.39
C ALA A 181 -12.48 -9.82 -12.88
N SER A 182 -12.16 -8.75 -13.61
CA SER A 182 -11.21 -7.73 -13.16
C SER A 182 -11.75 -6.77 -12.10
N VAL A 183 -13.08 -6.72 -11.90
CA VAL A 183 -13.76 -5.88 -10.88
C VAL A 183 -13.38 -6.30 -9.45
N PRO A 184 -13.54 -7.57 -9.01
CA PRO A 184 -13.11 -7.99 -7.67
C PRO A 184 -11.60 -7.84 -7.46
N PHE A 185 -10.79 -7.99 -8.52
CA PHE A 185 -9.36 -7.70 -8.47
C PHE A 185 -9.12 -6.21 -8.16
N GLY A 186 -9.75 -5.29 -8.89
CA GLY A 186 -9.65 -3.84 -8.65
C GLY A 186 -10.10 -3.41 -7.25
N ALA A 187 -11.23 -3.96 -6.77
CA ALA A 187 -11.71 -3.72 -5.40
C ALA A 187 -10.72 -4.25 -4.35
N GLY A 188 -10.15 -5.43 -4.59
CA GLY A 188 -9.12 -6.02 -3.75
C GLY A 188 -7.87 -5.15 -3.65
N ILE A 189 -7.36 -4.64 -4.78
CA ILE A 189 -6.21 -3.72 -4.81
C ILE A 189 -6.47 -2.51 -3.90
N TYR A 190 -7.65 -1.89 -4.02
CA TYR A 190 -8.01 -0.77 -3.17
C TYR A 190 -7.90 -1.14 -1.69
N PHE A 191 -8.55 -2.22 -1.27
CA PHE A 191 -8.54 -2.68 0.13
C PHE A 191 -7.15 -2.97 0.67
N VAL A 192 -6.31 -3.65 -0.11
CA VAL A 192 -4.92 -3.95 0.26
C VAL A 192 -4.14 -2.66 0.50
N PHE A 193 -4.25 -1.69 -0.40
CA PHE A 193 -3.49 -0.44 -0.33
C PHE A 193 -3.92 0.43 0.84
N THR A 194 -5.23 0.69 0.95
CA THR A 194 -5.74 1.56 2.03
C THR A 194 -5.53 0.93 3.41
N SER A 195 -5.60 -0.40 3.53
CA SER A 195 -5.26 -1.13 4.76
C SER A 195 -3.78 -0.99 5.11
N THR A 196 -2.89 -1.23 4.15
CA THR A 196 -1.44 -1.20 4.36
C THR A 196 -0.95 0.21 4.73
N PHE A 197 -1.40 1.24 4.01
CA PHE A 197 -1.03 2.63 4.32
C PHE A 197 -1.53 3.06 5.70
N THR A 198 -2.80 2.79 6.00
CA THR A 198 -3.36 3.18 7.29
C THR A 198 -2.67 2.44 8.43
N TYR A 199 -2.32 1.16 8.23
CA TYR A 199 -1.55 0.39 9.21
C TYR A 199 -0.13 0.96 9.41
N LEU A 200 0.65 1.16 8.34
CA LEU A 200 2.02 1.68 8.42
C LEU A 200 2.07 3.03 9.16
N VAL A 201 1.15 3.94 8.83
CA VAL A 201 1.09 5.28 9.47
C VAL A 201 0.71 5.18 10.95
N THR A 202 -0.20 4.27 11.31
CA THR A 202 -0.68 4.16 12.69
C THR A 202 0.25 3.35 13.60
N ALA A 203 0.87 2.29 13.09
CA ALA A 203 1.78 1.43 13.84
C ALA A 203 3.17 2.06 14.00
N TYR A 204 3.64 2.84 13.02
CA TYR A 204 4.99 3.42 13.01
C TYR A 204 5.01 4.95 13.12
N ARG A 205 4.03 5.57 13.82
CA ARG A 205 3.90 7.05 13.92
C ARG A 205 5.21 7.86 14.03
N PRO A 206 6.21 7.49 14.86
CA PRO A 206 7.45 8.27 14.98
C PRO A 206 8.33 8.23 13.73
N ILE A 207 8.21 7.17 12.93
CA ILE A 207 8.99 6.91 11.71
C ILE A 207 8.07 6.66 10.50
N ALA A 208 6.83 7.15 10.53
CA ALA A 208 5.80 6.83 9.55
C ALA A 208 6.20 7.27 8.13
N ALA A 209 6.91 8.40 8.01
CA ALA A 209 7.45 8.86 6.74
C ALA A 209 8.46 7.87 6.14
N SER A 210 9.37 7.32 6.96
CA SER A 210 10.34 6.32 6.51
C SER A 210 9.67 4.99 6.16
N ALA A 211 8.65 4.58 6.92
CA ALA A 211 7.87 3.37 6.64
C ALA A 211 7.06 3.49 5.34
N MET A 212 6.47 4.66 5.07
CA MET A 212 5.79 4.92 3.79
C MET A 212 6.79 5.00 2.62
N ALA A 213 8.00 5.49 2.87
CA ALA A 213 9.07 5.52 1.88
C ALA A 213 9.56 4.11 1.51
N SER A 214 9.76 3.21 2.49
CA SER A 214 10.14 1.81 2.22
C SER A 214 9.08 1.11 1.39
N ASN A 215 7.81 1.30 1.79
CA ASN A 215 6.67 0.75 1.07
C ASN A 215 6.60 1.26 -0.38
N SER A 216 6.79 2.56 -0.61
CA SER A 216 6.79 3.15 -1.94
C SER A 216 7.95 2.64 -2.81
N ALA A 217 9.14 2.47 -2.21
CA ALA A 217 10.30 1.92 -2.89
C ALA A 217 10.06 0.48 -3.35
N MET A 218 9.60 -0.40 -2.45
CA MET A 218 9.30 -1.80 -2.78
C MET A 218 8.24 -1.90 -3.89
N ARG A 219 7.16 -1.12 -3.76
CA ARG A 219 6.09 -1.05 -4.77
C ARG A 219 6.61 -0.62 -6.14
N SER A 220 7.46 0.40 -6.19
CA SER A 220 8.05 0.92 -7.44
C SER A 220 8.99 -0.09 -8.07
N THR A 221 9.80 -0.80 -7.26
CA THR A 221 10.68 -1.87 -7.74
C THR A 221 9.88 -3.00 -8.39
N PHE A 222 8.82 -3.48 -7.74
CA PHE A 222 7.98 -4.55 -8.31
C PHE A 222 7.23 -4.07 -9.55
N ALA A 223 6.70 -2.85 -9.55
CA ALA A 223 6.05 -2.26 -10.72
C ALA A 223 6.99 -2.13 -11.93
N ALA A 224 8.29 -1.89 -11.70
CA ALA A 224 9.30 -1.83 -12.76
C ALA A 224 9.74 -3.22 -13.24
N VAL A 225 9.91 -4.18 -12.33
CA VAL A 225 10.46 -5.52 -12.65
C VAL A 225 9.41 -6.43 -13.29
N PHE A 226 8.16 -6.41 -12.82
CA PHE A 226 7.11 -7.33 -13.27
C PHE A 226 6.81 -7.26 -14.78
N PRO A 227 6.70 -6.07 -15.39
CA PRO A 227 6.51 -5.95 -16.84
C PRO A 227 7.68 -6.48 -17.68
N LEU A 228 8.91 -6.51 -17.16
CA LEU A 228 10.09 -6.94 -17.93
C LEU A 228 10.01 -8.43 -18.34
N PHE A 229 9.48 -9.29 -17.47
CA PHE A 229 9.32 -10.71 -17.75
C PHE A 229 7.90 -11.11 -18.18
N ALA A 230 6.94 -10.17 -18.12
CA ALA A 230 5.54 -10.43 -18.45
C ALA A 230 5.36 -11.08 -19.82
N ARG A 231 5.96 -10.51 -20.87
CA ARG A 231 5.85 -11.07 -22.23
C ARG A 231 6.36 -12.52 -22.32
N VAL A 232 7.51 -12.81 -21.74
CA VAL A 232 8.11 -14.15 -21.77
C VAL A 232 7.23 -15.13 -21.00
N MET A 233 6.71 -14.71 -19.85
CA MET A 233 5.81 -15.51 -19.02
C MET A 233 4.53 -15.88 -19.77
N TYR A 234 3.85 -14.91 -20.41
CA TYR A 234 2.60 -15.17 -21.15
C TYR A 234 2.81 -16.00 -22.41
N VAL A 235 3.96 -15.89 -23.07
CA VAL A 235 4.28 -16.73 -24.24
C VAL A 235 4.56 -18.17 -23.83
N ARG A 236 5.26 -18.41 -22.71
CA ARG A 236 5.67 -19.76 -22.28
C ARG A 236 4.57 -20.51 -21.52
N LEU A 237 3.86 -19.84 -20.61
CA LEU A 237 2.83 -20.46 -19.76
C LEU A 237 1.41 -20.35 -20.35
N GLY A 238 1.26 -19.58 -21.43
CA GLY A 238 -0.05 -19.21 -21.95
C GLY A 238 -0.77 -18.23 -21.02
N THR A 239 -1.95 -17.78 -21.46
CA THR A 239 -2.75 -16.80 -20.74
C THR A 239 -3.26 -17.31 -19.40
N VAL A 240 -3.83 -18.52 -19.40
CA VAL A 240 -4.41 -19.16 -18.20
C VAL A 240 -3.31 -19.50 -17.19
N GLY A 241 -2.21 -20.11 -17.63
CA GLY A 241 -1.11 -20.49 -16.74
C GLY A 241 -0.42 -19.27 -16.11
N ALA A 242 -0.16 -18.22 -16.90
CA ALA A 242 0.46 -17.00 -16.41
C ALA A 242 -0.42 -16.28 -15.37
N THR A 243 -1.73 -16.14 -15.64
CA THR A 243 -2.67 -15.49 -14.71
C THR A 243 -2.94 -16.33 -13.46
N ALA A 244 -3.07 -17.66 -13.59
CA ALA A 244 -3.23 -18.56 -12.45
C ALA A 244 -1.98 -18.61 -11.55
N LEU A 245 -0.78 -18.49 -12.12
CA LEU A 245 0.46 -18.38 -11.33
C LEU A 245 0.43 -17.12 -10.46
N LEU A 246 0.04 -15.97 -11.02
CA LEU A 246 -0.10 -14.72 -10.26
C LEU A 246 -1.20 -14.80 -9.19
N ALA A 247 -2.31 -15.48 -9.51
CA ALA A 247 -3.36 -15.78 -8.55
C ALA A 247 -2.83 -16.67 -7.40
N GLY A 248 -2.01 -17.67 -7.70
CA GLY A 248 -1.36 -18.53 -6.71
C GLY A 248 -0.38 -17.77 -5.81
N LEU A 249 0.44 -16.87 -6.37
CA LEU A 249 1.34 -16.02 -5.59
C LEU A 249 0.58 -15.09 -4.64
N THR A 250 -0.51 -14.48 -5.10
CA THR A 250 -1.35 -13.63 -4.24
C THR A 250 -2.13 -14.44 -3.20
N ALA A 251 -2.55 -15.66 -3.53
CA ALA A 251 -3.18 -16.58 -2.59
C ALA A 251 -2.21 -17.07 -1.50
N LEU A 252 -0.93 -17.26 -1.80
CA LEU A 252 0.10 -17.59 -0.80
C LEU A 252 0.29 -16.46 0.22
N LEU A 253 0.15 -15.20 -0.20
CA LEU A 253 0.24 -14.04 0.69
C LEU A 253 -1.12 -13.66 1.32
N ALA A 254 -2.23 -14.27 0.90
CA ALA A 254 -3.56 -13.99 1.44
C ALA A 254 -3.70 -14.27 2.96
N PRO A 255 -3.08 -15.30 3.54
CA PRO A 255 -3.14 -15.54 4.99
C PRO A 255 -2.41 -14.49 5.83
N CYS A 256 -1.47 -13.72 5.25
CA CYS A 256 -0.64 -12.76 5.99
C CYS A 256 -1.45 -11.76 6.83
N PRO A 257 -2.43 -11.01 6.30
CA PRO A 257 -3.25 -10.09 7.10
C PRO A 257 -4.03 -10.77 8.23
N PHE A 258 -4.54 -11.99 8.01
CA PHE A 258 -5.24 -12.76 9.05
C PHE A 258 -4.30 -13.17 10.19
N ILE A 259 -3.08 -13.59 9.85
CA ILE A 259 -2.04 -13.94 10.83
C ILE A 259 -1.65 -12.69 11.62
N PHE A 260 -1.45 -11.56 10.94
CA PHE A 260 -1.12 -10.30 11.60
C PHE A 260 -2.21 -9.76 12.51
N ARG A 261 -3.48 -10.01 12.23
CA ARG A 261 -4.55 -9.66 13.17
C ARG A 261 -4.45 -10.45 14.48
N ARG A 262 -4.08 -11.73 14.42
CA ARG A 262 -3.98 -12.59 15.62
C ARG A 262 -2.66 -12.42 16.38
N ILE A 263 -1.56 -12.23 15.67
CA ILE A 263 -0.19 -12.24 16.23
C ILE A 263 0.45 -10.83 16.24
N GLY A 264 -0.17 -9.85 15.59
CA GLY A 264 0.36 -8.49 15.43
C GLY A 264 0.77 -7.83 16.74
N ALA A 265 -0.02 -7.99 17.80
CA ALA A 265 0.32 -7.46 19.12
C ALA A 265 1.63 -8.05 19.68
N ARG A 266 1.89 -9.35 19.46
CA ARG A 266 3.13 -10.03 19.90
C ARG A 266 4.32 -9.67 19.03
N LEU A 267 4.11 -9.56 17.71
CA LEU A 267 5.15 -9.16 16.74
C LEU A 267 5.56 -7.70 16.97
N ARG A 268 4.61 -6.81 17.25
CA ARG A 268 4.87 -5.39 17.56
C ARG A 268 5.65 -5.23 18.87
N HIS A 269 5.36 -6.04 19.88
CA HIS A 269 6.14 -6.04 21.14
C HIS A 269 7.60 -6.46 20.97
N LYS A 270 7.92 -7.21 19.90
CA LYS A 270 9.30 -7.60 19.56
C LYS A 270 9.99 -6.62 18.62
N SER A 271 9.25 -5.75 17.92
CA SER A 271 9.83 -4.76 17.01
C SER A 271 10.43 -3.59 17.78
N ARG A 272 11.75 -3.38 17.60
CA ARG A 272 12.50 -2.23 18.15
C ARG A 272 11.97 -0.87 17.68
N PHE A 273 11.23 -0.84 16.57
CA PHE A 273 10.82 0.40 15.89
C PHE A 273 9.39 0.86 16.22
N ALA A 274 8.53 -0.05 16.71
CA ALA A 274 7.15 0.28 17.08
C ALA A 274 6.99 0.81 18.52
N GLN A 275 8.08 0.82 19.30
CA GLN A 275 8.12 1.26 20.71
C GLN A 275 8.93 2.55 20.95
N GLN A 276 9.47 3.19 19.90
CA GLN A 276 10.19 4.47 20.03
C GLN A 276 9.26 5.67 19.91
#